data_AF-A0A099PE84-F1
#
_entry.id   AF-A0A099PE84-F1
#
_cell.length_a   1.000
_cell.length_b   1.000
_cell.length_c   1.000
_cell.angle_alpha   90.00
_cell.angle_beta   90.00
_cell.angle_gamma   90.00
#
_symmetry.space_group_name_H-M   'P 1'
#
loop_
_entity.id
_entity.type
_entity.pdbx_description
1 polymer ?
#
loop_
_entity_poly.entity_id
_entity_poly.type
_entity_poly.pdbx_seq_one_letter_code
_entity_poly.pdbx_strand_id
1 'polypeptide(L)'
;MPTLEVSDEGKSAAAVFNKLAVQYSSENKCGLTDVMNAVHTPTNIDTIAVELRNLLATVDAQVAAAYGWTDIKITYDFREFAGGSVNDPWRWALSEVVTAELMHRLTVLNRQRFEKFSQAQAAAPGPAKRGRRSKAASPVPQKDLFSGDNG
;
A
#
# COMPACT_ATOMS: atom_id res chain seq x y z
N MET A 1 9.60 7.63 -2.04
CA MET A 1 8.49 8.49 -1.58
C MET A 1 7.94 9.31 -2.74
N PRO A 2 6.70 9.80 -2.68
CA PRO A 2 6.19 10.79 -3.62
C PRO A 2 7.15 11.98 -3.77
N THR A 3 7.13 12.65 -4.92
CA THR A 3 8.03 13.78 -5.17
C THR A 3 7.45 15.08 -4.59
N LEU A 4 6.13 15.14 -4.46
CA LEU A 4 5.37 16.26 -3.91
C LEU A 4 4.64 15.83 -2.64
N GLU A 5 4.21 16.79 -1.84
CA GLU A 5 3.24 16.51 -0.78
C GLU A 5 1.84 16.27 -1.35
N VAL A 6 1.06 15.44 -0.65
CA VAL A 6 -0.38 15.32 -0.92
C VAL A 6 -1.04 16.66 -0.61
N SER A 7 -1.96 17.08 -1.49
CA SER A 7 -2.71 18.33 -1.35
C SER A 7 -3.52 18.39 -0.06
N ASP A 8 -3.90 19.59 0.37
CA ASP A 8 -4.80 19.79 1.51
C ASP A 8 -6.18 19.17 1.27
N GLU A 9 -6.60 19.10 0.01
CA GLU A 9 -7.81 18.38 -0.39
C GLU A 9 -7.69 16.89 -0.06
N GLY A 10 -6.58 16.23 -0.41
CA GLY A 10 -6.35 14.82 -0.10
C GLY A 10 -6.26 14.57 1.41
N LYS A 11 -5.58 15.46 2.15
CA LYS A 11 -5.51 15.39 3.62
C LYS A 11 -6.90 15.55 4.26
N SER A 12 -7.70 16.49 3.76
CA SER A 12 -9.07 16.73 4.21
C SER A 12 -9.98 15.52 3.90
N ALA A 13 -9.91 14.99 2.69
CA ALA A 13 -10.67 13.80 2.29
C ALA A 13 -10.35 12.59 3.18
N ALA A 14 -9.07 12.35 3.49
CA ALA A 14 -8.66 11.29 4.40
C ALA A 14 -9.21 11.50 5.84
N ALA A 15 -9.21 12.74 6.32
CA ALA A 15 -9.78 13.06 7.63
C ALA A 15 -11.30 12.85 7.66
N VAL A 16 -12.01 13.24 6.59
CA VAL A 16 -13.46 12.99 6.43
C VAL A 16 -13.75 11.49 6.36
N PHE A 17 -12.94 10.73 5.61
CA PHE A 17 -13.06 9.27 5.53
C PHE A 17 -13.00 8.64 6.93
N ASN A 18 -11.98 8.98 7.72
CA ASN A 18 -11.83 8.46 9.07
C ASN A 18 -13.02 8.86 9.97
N LYS A 19 -13.49 10.10 9.89
CA LYS A 19 -14.65 10.57 10.65
C LYS A 19 -15.91 9.76 10.30
N LEU A 20 -16.18 9.55 9.02
CA LEU A 20 -17.35 8.81 8.55
C LEU A 20 -17.27 7.32 8.90
N ALA A 21 -16.08 6.71 8.82
CA ALA A 21 -15.88 5.33 9.24
C ALA A 21 -16.20 5.14 10.73
N VAL A 22 -15.74 6.08 11.58
CA VAL A 22 -16.05 6.08 13.03
C VAL A 22 -17.55 6.31 13.26
N GLN A 23 -18.17 7.23 12.53
CA GLN A 23 -19.61 7.49 12.62
C GLN A 23 -20.42 6.23 12.27
N TYR A 24 -20.14 5.59 11.13
CA TYR A 24 -20.81 4.36 10.71
C TYR A 24 -20.67 3.24 11.75
N SER A 25 -19.45 3.05 12.25
CA SER A 25 -19.14 2.06 13.30
C SER A 25 -19.98 2.32 14.56
N SER A 26 -20.09 3.57 15.00
CA SER A 26 -20.89 3.94 16.18
C SER A 26 -22.40 3.76 15.96
N GLU A 27 -22.92 4.19 14.82
CA GLU A 27 -24.36 4.12 14.50
C GLU A 27 -24.83 2.66 14.35
N ASN A 28 -23.98 1.81 13.77
CA ASN A 28 -24.28 0.40 13.53
C ASN A 28 -23.77 -0.54 14.64
N LYS A 29 -23.08 0.00 15.67
CA LYS A 29 -22.46 -0.76 16.77
C LYS A 29 -21.56 -1.90 16.26
N CYS A 30 -20.75 -1.60 15.25
CA CYS A 30 -19.93 -2.57 14.54
C CYS A 30 -18.46 -2.15 14.50
N GLY A 31 -17.56 -3.07 14.14
CA GLY A 31 -16.12 -2.79 14.06
C GLY A 31 -15.69 -2.20 12.71
N LEU A 32 -14.42 -1.82 12.58
CA LEU A 32 -13.85 -1.35 11.30
C LEU A 32 -13.95 -2.42 10.20
N THR A 33 -13.84 -3.70 10.55
CA THR A 33 -14.04 -4.80 9.59
C THR A 33 -15.43 -4.72 8.95
N ASP A 34 -16.48 -4.44 9.73
CA ASP A 34 -17.84 -4.34 9.23
C ASP A 34 -18.05 -3.09 8.37
N VAL A 35 -17.41 -1.97 8.74
CA VAL A 35 -17.35 -0.76 7.90
C VAL A 35 -16.74 -1.09 6.53
N MET A 36 -15.62 -1.82 6.50
CA MET A 36 -14.96 -2.19 5.25
C MET A 36 -15.80 -3.19 4.45
N ASN A 37 -16.51 -4.11 5.11
CA ASN A 37 -17.46 -5.00 4.44
C ASN A 37 -18.59 -4.20 3.78
N ALA A 38 -19.12 -3.18 4.48
CA ALA A 38 -20.13 -2.27 3.91
C ALA A 38 -19.60 -1.55 2.66
N VAL A 39 -18.35 -1.06 2.69
CA VAL A 39 -17.68 -0.47 1.52
C VAL A 39 -17.55 -1.49 0.38
N HIS A 40 -17.23 -2.75 0.67
CA HIS A 40 -17.05 -3.79 -0.34
C HIS A 40 -18.34 -4.41 -0.90
N THR A 41 -19.48 -4.22 -0.23
CA THR A 41 -20.76 -4.83 -0.59
C THR A 41 -21.47 -4.05 -1.71
N PRO A 42 -21.65 -4.58 -2.94
CA PRO A 42 -22.24 -3.85 -4.06
C PRO A 42 -23.69 -3.42 -3.86
N THR A 43 -24.45 -4.22 -3.10
CA THR A 43 -25.86 -3.97 -2.80
C THR A 43 -26.05 -2.97 -1.65
N ASN A 44 -24.97 -2.59 -0.96
CA ASN A 44 -25.05 -1.62 0.12
C ASN A 44 -25.07 -0.20 -0.47
N ILE A 45 -26.24 0.44 -0.32
CA ILE A 45 -26.56 1.80 -0.77
C ILE A 45 -26.64 2.80 0.39
N ASP A 46 -26.17 2.41 1.59
CA ASP A 46 -26.05 3.33 2.72
C ASP A 46 -25.22 4.55 2.31
N THR A 47 -25.72 5.74 2.64
CA THR A 47 -25.12 7.01 2.20
C THR A 47 -23.69 7.18 2.70
N ILE A 48 -23.38 6.71 3.91
CA ILE A 48 -22.02 6.76 4.46
C ILE A 48 -21.14 5.75 3.72
N ALA A 49 -21.61 4.53 3.47
CA ALA A 49 -20.84 3.53 2.72
C ALA A 49 -20.50 4.00 1.29
N VAL A 50 -21.45 4.63 0.60
CA VAL A 50 -21.24 5.24 -0.72
C VAL A 50 -20.25 6.40 -0.63
N GLU A 51 -20.35 7.25 0.39
CA GLU A 51 -19.42 8.37 0.54
C GLU A 51 -17.99 7.91 0.88
N LEU A 52 -17.83 6.86 1.69
CA LEU A 52 -16.54 6.23 1.93
C LEU A 52 -15.89 5.74 0.63
N ARG A 53 -16.68 5.17 -0.31
CA ARG A 53 -16.19 4.76 -1.64
C ARG A 53 -15.69 5.96 -2.46
N ASN A 54 -16.41 7.07 -2.44
CA ASN A 54 -16.01 8.30 -3.14
C ASN A 54 -14.72 8.89 -2.56
N LEU A 55 -14.62 8.92 -1.23
CA LEU A 55 -13.46 9.45 -0.52
C LEU A 55 -12.20 8.62 -0.80
N LEU A 56 -12.31 7.30 -0.94
CA LEU A 56 -11.19 6.44 -1.37
C LEU A 56 -10.67 6.87 -2.76
N ALA A 57 -11.57 7.10 -3.72
CA ALA A 57 -11.18 7.55 -5.06
C ALA A 57 -10.49 8.94 -5.02
N THR A 58 -11.01 9.87 -4.20
CA THR A 58 -10.42 11.19 -4.02
C THR A 58 -9.03 11.10 -3.40
N VAL A 59 -8.87 10.33 -2.31
CA VAL A 59 -7.57 10.17 -1.64
C VAL A 59 -6.55 9.59 -2.61
N ASP A 60 -6.89 8.53 -3.33
CA ASP A 60 -5.97 7.90 -4.29
C ASP A 60 -5.60 8.80 -5.46
N ALA A 61 -6.54 9.64 -5.94
CA ALA A 61 -6.26 10.63 -6.98
C ALA A 61 -5.23 11.67 -6.50
N GLN A 62 -5.38 12.16 -5.27
CA GLN A 62 -4.45 13.14 -4.69
C GLN A 62 -3.08 12.51 -4.38
N VAL A 63 -3.04 11.23 -4.01
CA VAL A 63 -1.79 10.47 -3.87
C VAL A 63 -1.11 10.29 -5.23
N ALA A 64 -1.84 9.89 -6.27
CA ALA A 64 -1.29 9.77 -7.63
C ALA A 64 -0.73 11.11 -8.13
N ALA A 65 -1.43 12.22 -7.88
CA ALA A 65 -0.95 13.57 -8.18
C ALA A 65 0.34 13.92 -7.41
N ALA A 66 0.51 13.46 -6.16
CA ALA A 66 1.74 13.67 -5.40
C ALA A 66 2.96 12.91 -5.99
N TYR A 67 2.72 11.83 -6.73
CA TYR A 67 3.73 11.17 -7.56
C TYR A 67 3.99 11.88 -8.90
N GLY A 68 3.23 12.93 -9.22
CA GLY A 68 3.27 13.64 -10.50
C GLY A 68 2.41 12.99 -11.59
N TRP A 69 1.50 12.07 -11.24
CA TRP A 69 0.66 11.33 -12.17
C TRP A 69 -0.75 11.90 -12.22
N THR A 70 -0.89 13.11 -12.77
CA THR A 70 -2.16 13.83 -12.87
C THR A 70 -3.01 13.40 -14.07
N ASP A 71 -2.45 12.59 -14.96
CA ASP A 71 -3.09 12.06 -16.16
C ASP A 71 -3.86 10.74 -15.90
N ILE A 72 -3.65 10.11 -14.75
CA ILE A 72 -4.37 8.89 -14.38
C ILE A 72 -5.73 9.26 -13.82
N LYS A 73 -6.79 8.89 -14.54
CA LYS A 73 -8.14 8.94 -14.01
C LYS A 73 -8.35 7.78 -13.03
N ILE A 74 -8.29 8.07 -11.73
CA ILE A 74 -8.60 7.08 -10.69
C ILE A 74 -10.07 6.69 -10.77
N THR A 75 -10.32 5.40 -11.00
CA THR A 75 -11.65 4.80 -11.02
C THR A 75 -11.64 3.52 -10.22
N TYR A 76 -12.79 3.19 -9.67
CA TYR A 76 -13.02 2.02 -8.85
C TYR A 76 -14.19 1.24 -9.42
N ASP A 77 -14.14 -0.07 -9.26
CA ASP A 77 -15.21 -1.01 -9.63
C ASP A 77 -15.32 -2.11 -8.57
N PHE A 78 -16.47 -2.78 -8.51
CA PHE A 78 -16.60 -4.00 -7.73
C PHE A 78 -15.94 -5.16 -8.47
N ARG A 79 -15.00 -5.83 -7.79
CA ARG A 79 -14.28 -6.96 -8.36
C ARG A 79 -14.41 -8.20 -7.48
N GLU A 80 -14.50 -9.35 -8.12
CA GLU A 80 -14.44 -10.63 -7.42
C GLU A 80 -13.04 -10.84 -6.83
N PHE A 81 -13.00 -11.39 -5.62
CA PHE A 81 -11.80 -11.69 -4.89
C PHE A 81 -11.83 -13.14 -4.43
N ALA A 82 -10.91 -13.94 -4.96
CA ALA A 82 -10.86 -15.39 -4.77
C ALA A 82 -10.66 -15.84 -3.31
N GLY A 83 -10.17 -14.97 -2.41
CA GLY A 83 -10.03 -15.26 -0.98
C GLY A 83 -11.22 -14.80 -0.13
N GLY A 84 -12.34 -14.42 -0.74
CA GLY A 84 -13.56 -14.04 -0.04
C GLY A 84 -14.35 -15.26 0.46
N SER A 85 -15.33 -15.03 1.33
CA SER A 85 -16.34 -16.06 1.59
C SER A 85 -17.20 -16.24 0.34
N VAL A 86 -17.76 -17.43 0.12
CA VAL A 86 -18.69 -17.71 -0.99
C VAL A 86 -19.84 -16.70 -1.02
N ASN A 87 -20.22 -16.16 0.13
CA ASN A 87 -21.31 -15.20 0.28
C ASN A 87 -20.89 -13.73 0.11
N ASP A 88 -19.59 -13.43 0.10
CA ASP A 88 -19.07 -12.07 -0.06
C ASP A 88 -17.75 -12.08 -0.88
N PRO A 89 -17.86 -12.33 -2.20
CA PRO A 89 -16.69 -12.37 -3.06
C PRO A 89 -16.24 -10.97 -3.51
N TRP A 90 -17.00 -9.90 -3.22
CA TRP A 90 -16.78 -8.60 -3.84
C TRP A 90 -15.79 -7.74 -3.05
N ARG A 91 -15.05 -6.90 -3.77
CA ARG A 91 -14.25 -5.81 -3.21
C ARG A 91 -14.45 -4.56 -4.04
N TRP A 92 -14.67 -3.44 -3.37
CA TRP A 92 -14.51 -2.13 -3.96
C TRP A 92 -13.02 -1.87 -4.14
N ALA A 93 -12.54 -1.90 -5.38
CA ALA A 93 -11.13 -1.79 -5.68
C ALA A 93 -10.91 -0.93 -6.93
N LEU A 94 -9.69 -0.40 -7.07
CA LEU A 94 -9.28 0.31 -8.29
C LEU A 94 -9.61 -0.54 -9.52
N SER A 95 -10.07 0.09 -10.60
CA SER A 95 -10.32 -0.61 -11.85
C SER A 95 -9.06 -1.35 -12.33
N GLU A 96 -9.24 -2.40 -13.12
CA GLU A 96 -8.11 -3.19 -13.62
C GLU A 96 -7.14 -2.33 -14.45
N VAL A 97 -7.68 -1.43 -15.26
CA VAL A 97 -6.91 -0.48 -16.08
C VAL A 97 -6.05 0.43 -15.20
N VAL A 98 -6.64 1.03 -14.15
CA VAL A 98 -5.91 1.91 -13.23
C VAL A 98 -4.88 1.11 -12.43
N THR A 99 -5.23 -0.09 -11.99
CA THR A 99 -4.32 -0.98 -11.26
C THR A 99 -3.09 -1.32 -12.10
N ALA A 100 -3.29 -1.72 -13.36
CA ALA A 100 -2.20 -2.07 -14.27
C ALA A 100 -1.27 -0.87 -14.53
N GLU A 101 -1.83 0.31 -14.78
CA GLU A 101 -1.06 1.53 -15.02
C GLU A 101 -0.23 1.95 -13.79
N LEU A 102 -0.85 1.95 -12.61
CA LEU A 102 -0.13 2.27 -11.36
C LEU A 102 0.99 1.26 -11.09
N MET A 103 0.75 -0.03 -11.28
CA MET A 103 1.77 -1.07 -11.10
C MET A 103 2.92 -0.92 -12.10
N HIS A 104 2.63 -0.54 -13.35
CA HIS A 104 3.66 -0.26 -14.35
C HIS A 104 4.55 0.90 -13.91
N ARG A 105 3.96 2.06 -13.57
CA ARG A 105 4.72 3.24 -13.15
C ARG A 105 5.50 3.02 -11.87
N LEU A 106 4.91 2.34 -10.89
CA LEU A 106 5.58 1.99 -9.64
C LEU A 106 6.78 1.08 -9.90
N THR A 107 6.65 0.08 -10.77
CA THR A 107 7.77 -0.79 -11.16
C THR A 107 8.91 0.00 -11.82
N VAL A 108 8.59 0.88 -12.77
CA VAL A 108 9.59 1.74 -13.44
C VAL A 108 10.30 2.63 -12.44
N LEU A 109 9.54 3.30 -11.56
CA LEU A 109 10.07 4.20 -10.53
C LEU A 109 10.95 3.45 -9.52
N ASN A 110 10.53 2.24 -9.12
CA ASN A 110 11.30 1.40 -8.20
C ASN A 110 12.62 0.95 -8.82
N ARG A 111 12.63 0.56 -10.10
CA ARG A 111 13.88 0.22 -10.82
C ARG A 111 14.85 1.39 -10.84
N GLN A 112 14.40 2.58 -11.22
CA GLN A 112 15.23 3.80 -11.25
C GLN A 112 15.84 4.12 -9.87
N ARG A 113 15.05 3.95 -8.81
CA ARG A 113 15.52 4.18 -7.43
C ARG A 113 16.54 3.14 -7.00
N PHE A 114 16.30 1.87 -7.33
CA PHE A 114 17.22 0.79 -7.05
C PHE A 114 18.57 1.02 -7.75
N GLU A 115 18.57 1.35 -9.04
CA GLU A 115 19.79 1.67 -9.79
C GLU A 115 20.57 2.83 -9.16
N LYS A 116 19.89 3.94 -8.82
CA LYS A 116 20.51 5.07 -8.13
C LYS A 116 21.11 4.66 -6.78
N PHE A 117 20.39 3.85 -6.01
CA PHE A 117 20.83 3.38 -4.70
C PHE A 117 22.04 2.43 -4.81
N SER A 118 22.03 1.51 -5.77
CA SER A 118 23.14 0.60 -6.05
C SER A 118 24.38 1.36 -6.54
N GLN A 119 24.22 2.35 -7.41
CA GLN A 119 25.33 3.21 -7.85
C GLN A 119 25.89 4.03 -6.69
N ALA A 120 25.05 4.60 -5.83
CA ALA A 120 25.48 5.34 -4.65
C ALA A 120 26.24 4.45 -3.65
N GLN A 121 25.82 3.19 -3.49
CA GLN A 121 26.56 2.21 -2.69
C GLN A 121 27.89 1.80 -3.32
N ALA A 122 27.95 1.62 -4.64
CA ALA A 122 29.19 1.29 -5.34
C ALA A 122 30.19 2.46 -5.37
N ALA A 123 29.69 3.70 -5.36
CA ALA A 123 30.50 4.92 -5.30
C ALA A 123 30.87 5.35 -3.87
N ALA A 124 30.28 4.73 -2.84
CA ALA A 124 30.70 4.96 -1.46
C ALA A 124 32.14 4.47 -1.30
N PRO A 125 33.06 5.29 -0.73
CA PRO A 125 34.42 4.86 -0.49
C PRO A 125 34.38 3.61 0.38
N GLY A 126 34.89 2.49 -0.15
CA GLY A 126 34.99 1.24 0.59
C GLY A 126 35.67 1.48 1.94
N PRO A 127 35.31 0.74 3.00
CA PRO A 127 35.98 0.88 4.29
C PRO A 127 37.48 0.78 4.05
N ALA A 128 38.21 1.85 4.41
CA ALA A 128 39.66 1.91 4.27
C ALA A 128 40.24 0.58 4.76
N LYS A 129 41.04 -0.08 3.91
CA LYS A 129 41.72 -1.34 4.25
C LYS A 129 42.46 -1.16 5.58
N ARG A 130 41.82 -1.52 6.69
CA ARG A 130 42.50 -1.67 7.98
C ARG A 130 43.49 -2.81 7.77
N GLY A 131 44.77 -2.46 7.94
CA GLY A 131 45.89 -3.34 7.73
C GLY A 131 45.65 -4.71 8.34
N ARG A 132 46.08 -5.73 7.58
CA ARG A 132 46.11 -7.14 7.95
C ARG A 132 46.70 -7.30 9.37
N ARG A 133 45.85 -7.44 10.38
CA ARG A 133 46.27 -7.91 11.71
C ARG A 133 46.17 -9.43 11.72
N SER A 134 47.26 -10.04 12.15
CA SER A 134 47.52 -11.48 12.16
C SER A 134 46.49 -12.29 12.96
N LYS A 135 46.25 -13.47 12.40
CA LYS A 135 45.46 -14.64 12.82
C LYS A 135 45.50 -14.94 14.33
N ALA A 136 44.32 -15.15 14.93
CA ALA A 136 44.12 -16.04 16.07
C ALA A 136 42.74 -16.72 15.94
N ALA A 137 42.75 -18.05 16.11
CA ALA A 137 41.66 -19.04 16.07
C ALA A 137 40.50 -18.71 17.04
N SER A 138 39.25 -19.20 16.98
CA SER A 138 38.54 -20.28 16.25
C SER A 138 37.02 -20.07 16.45
N PRO A 139 36.11 -20.88 15.84
CA PRO A 139 34.75 -20.46 15.47
C PRO A 139 33.68 -20.78 16.52
N VAL A 140 32.59 -20.00 16.53
CA VAL A 140 31.31 -20.37 17.15
C VAL A 140 30.29 -20.56 16.02
N PRO A 141 29.70 -21.75 15.85
CA PRO A 141 28.75 -22.01 14.77
C PRO A 141 27.41 -21.33 15.07
N GLN A 142 26.99 -20.44 14.18
CA GLN A 142 25.65 -19.85 14.22
C GLN A 142 24.66 -20.88 13.68
N LYS A 143 23.83 -21.41 14.59
CA LYS A 143 22.83 -22.45 14.35
C LYS A 143 21.74 -21.92 13.39
N ASP A 144 21.46 -22.69 12.35
CA ASP A 144 20.40 -22.46 11.36
C ASP A 144 19.04 -22.22 12.02
N LEU A 145 18.42 -21.10 11.67
CA LEU A 145 17.13 -20.63 12.21
C LEU A 145 15.94 -21.02 11.31
N PHE A 146 16.14 -21.95 10.37
CA PHE A 146 15.10 -22.49 9.50
C PHE A 146 15.28 -24.01 9.32
N SER A 147 14.90 -24.76 10.34
CA SER A 147 14.49 -26.15 10.18
C SER A 147 13.16 -26.32 10.91
N GLY A 148 12.08 -26.16 10.16
CA GLY A 148 10.75 -26.60 10.57
C GLY A 148 10.74 -28.12 10.58
N ASP A 149 10.59 -28.68 11.78
CA ASP A 149 10.24 -30.08 12.01
C ASP A 149 8.83 -30.31 11.45
N ASN A 150 8.72 -31.30 10.57
CA ASN A 150 7.44 -31.78 10.04
C ASN A 150 7.43 -33.28 10.32
N GLY A 151 6.76 -33.64 11.43
CA GLY A 151 6.47 -35.00 11.86
C GLY A 151 4.99 -35.13 12.16
#